data_AF-A0AAP5N0S3-F1
#
_entry.id   AF-A0AAP5N0S3-F1
#
_cell.length_a   1.000
_cell.length_b   1.000
_cell.length_c   1.000
_cell.angle_alpha   90.00
_cell.angle_beta   90.00
_cell.angle_gamma   90.00
#
_symmetry.space_group_name_H-M   'P 1'
#
loop_
_entity.id
_entity.type
_entity.pdbx_description
1 polymer ?
#
loop_
_entity_poly.entity_id
_entity_poly.type
_entity_poly.pdbx_seq_one_letter_code
_entity_poly.pdbx_strand_id
1 'polypeptide(L)'
;MSSEIPVLRFANGWAKDNSLPSVGDSVVCVFMGSGVGSGYCLGSFYRSGDSVPGNSDQFGVYFDDGSSFLYDRSKKSFVIVGDLEVSGEIKQGDSS
;
A
#
# COMPACT_ATOMS: atom_id res chain seq x y z
N MET A 1 -7.28 1.95 27.85
CA MET A 1 -7.45 0.77 26.98
C MET A 1 -8.02 1.26 25.65
N SER A 2 -7.30 1.13 24.54
CA SER A 2 -7.89 1.35 23.22
C SER A 2 -8.77 0.14 22.90
N SER A 3 -10.00 0.36 22.46
CA SER A 3 -10.79 -0.69 21.81
C SER A 3 -10.13 -1.05 20.47
N GLU A 4 -10.48 -2.21 19.90
CA GLU A 4 -10.11 -2.51 18.51
C GLU A 4 -10.75 -1.46 17.57
N ILE A 5 -9.96 -0.96 16.63
CA ILE A 5 -10.36 0.07 15.67
C ILE A 5 -10.18 -0.52 14.27
N PRO A 6 -11.22 -0.56 13.42
CA PRO A 6 -11.08 -1.04 12.05
C PRO A 6 -10.12 -0.16 11.25
N VAL A 7 -9.27 -0.80 10.44
CA VAL A 7 -8.42 -0.12 9.47
C VAL A 7 -9.19 0.03 8.16
N LEU A 8 -9.26 1.26 7.64
CA LEU A 8 -9.86 1.54 6.34
C LEU A 8 -8.92 1.04 5.24
N ARG A 9 -9.43 0.20 4.36
CA ARG A 9 -8.69 -0.49 3.32
C ARG A 9 -9.49 -0.51 2.01
N PHE A 10 -8.83 -0.76 0.87
CA PHE A 10 -9.53 -0.99 -0.39
C PHE A 10 -10.20 -2.36 -0.37
N ALA A 11 -11.42 -2.39 0.17
CA ALA A 11 -12.26 -3.57 0.18
C ALA A 11 -13.61 -3.25 -0.49
N ASN A 12 -13.85 -3.86 -1.64
CA ASN A 12 -15.11 -3.82 -2.34
C ASN A 12 -15.61 -5.26 -2.60
N GLY A 13 -16.80 -5.41 -3.19
CA GLY A 13 -17.44 -6.72 -3.36
C GLY A 13 -16.64 -7.74 -4.19
N TRP A 14 -15.64 -7.30 -4.95
CA TRP A 14 -14.88 -8.13 -5.88
C TRP A 14 -13.36 -8.08 -5.68
N ALA A 15 -12.84 -7.15 -4.87
CA ALA A 15 -11.41 -7.02 -4.56
C ALA A 15 -11.17 -6.55 -3.12
N LYS A 16 -10.10 -7.05 -2.51
CA LYS A 16 -9.63 -6.68 -1.16
C LYS A 16 -8.11 -6.56 -1.17
N ASP A 17 -7.56 -5.57 -0.48
CA ASP A 17 -6.12 -5.41 -0.27
C ASP A 17 -5.67 -5.82 1.14
N ASN A 18 -4.46 -6.37 1.26
CA ASN A 18 -3.88 -6.82 2.54
C ASN A 18 -2.48 -6.20 2.77
N SER A 19 -2.47 -5.06 3.44
CA SER A 19 -1.34 -4.17 3.73
C SER A 19 -1.74 -3.37 4.96
N LEU A 20 -1.72 -4.06 6.10
CA LEU A 20 -2.05 -3.46 7.40
C LEU A 20 -0.80 -2.80 7.99
N PRO A 21 -0.95 -1.72 8.77
CA PRO A 21 0.17 -1.16 9.53
C PRO A 21 0.82 -2.21 10.44
N SER A 22 2.14 -2.15 10.55
CA SER A 22 2.91 -3.00 11.46
C SER A 22 2.92 -2.44 12.88
N VAL A 23 3.24 -3.29 13.85
CA VAL A 23 3.43 -2.85 15.24
C VAL A 23 4.59 -1.84 15.29
N GLY A 24 4.31 -0.64 15.79
CA GLY A 24 5.30 0.46 15.89
C GLY A 24 5.10 1.58 14.86
N ASP A 25 4.31 1.32 13.82
CA ASP A 25 4.00 2.32 12.79
C ASP A 25 3.20 3.49 13.35
N SER A 26 3.49 4.68 12.85
CA SER A 26 2.64 5.85 13.07
C SER A 26 1.40 5.75 12.21
N VAL A 27 0.22 5.89 12.82
CA VAL A 27 -1.08 5.81 12.14
C VAL A 27 -1.94 7.03 12.39
N VAL A 28 -2.83 7.34 11.44
CA VAL A 28 -3.86 8.37 11.60
C VAL A 28 -5.19 7.70 11.96
N CYS A 29 -5.82 8.13 13.04
CA CYS A 29 -7.15 7.68 13.44
C CYS A 29 -8.14 8.85 13.42
N VAL A 30 -9.34 8.61 12.90
CA VAL A 30 -10.45 9.56 12.91
C VAL A 30 -11.56 9.05 13.81
N PHE A 31 -12.05 9.91 14.71
CA PHE A 31 -13.14 9.62 15.64
C PHE A 31 -14.29 10.61 15.41
N MET A 32 -15.52 10.12 15.30
CA MET A 32 -16.70 10.96 15.06
C MET A 32 -17.27 11.50 16.39
N GLY A 33 -17.68 12.77 16.40
CA GLY A 33 -17.87 13.57 17.62
C GLY A 33 -19.11 13.33 18.49
N SER A 34 -19.86 12.24 18.32
CA SER A 34 -21.12 12.02 19.05
C SER A 34 -21.13 10.86 20.05
N GLY A 35 -19.97 10.30 20.41
CA GLY A 35 -19.86 9.34 21.52
C GLY A 35 -18.61 8.47 21.45
N VAL A 36 -18.29 7.80 22.56
CA VAL A 36 -17.28 6.74 22.59
C VAL A 36 -17.81 5.55 21.80
N GLY A 37 -17.52 5.50 20.50
CA GLY A 37 -17.99 4.41 19.64
C GLY A 37 -17.49 4.52 18.20
N SER A 38 -16.59 3.60 17.83
CA SER A 38 -16.06 3.32 16.47
C SER A 38 -15.41 4.48 15.74
N GLY A 39 -14.11 4.70 16.00
CA GLY A 39 -13.23 5.41 15.06
C GLY A 39 -12.77 4.50 13.93
N TYR A 40 -12.00 5.06 12.99
CA TYR A 40 -11.33 4.31 11.92
C TYR A 40 -9.85 4.70 11.87
N CYS A 41 -8.98 3.71 11.71
CA CYS A 41 -7.58 3.94 11.35
C CYS A 41 -7.51 4.11 9.83
N LEU A 42 -7.00 5.25 9.36
CA LEU A 42 -6.84 5.53 7.93
C LEU A 42 -5.62 4.84 7.30
N GLY A 43 -4.69 4.35 8.13
CA GLY A 43 -3.44 3.74 7.71
C GLY A 43 -2.22 4.40 8.33
N SER A 44 -1.04 3.95 7.90
CA SER A 44 0.26 4.47 8.34
C SER A 44 0.74 5.64 7.48
N PHE A 45 1.70 6.41 8.01
CA PHE A 45 2.33 7.52 7.29
C PHE A 45 3.80 7.64 7.68
N TYR A 46 4.61 8.18 6.76
CA TYR A 46 6.02 8.48 6.99
C TYR A 46 6.17 9.64 7.98
N ARG A 47 6.98 9.44 9.00
CA ARG A 47 7.39 10.49 9.95
C ARG A 47 8.44 11.40 9.31
N SER A 48 8.63 12.56 9.94
CA SER A 48 9.76 13.43 9.61
C SER A 48 11.07 12.67 9.85
N GLY A 49 11.89 12.54 8.80
CA GLY A 49 13.15 11.80 8.85
C GLY A 49 13.10 10.39 8.25
N ASP A 50 11.90 9.85 7.97
CA ASP A 50 11.79 8.56 7.29
C ASP A 50 12.21 8.68 5.82
N SER A 51 12.92 7.69 5.32
CA SER A 51 13.26 7.59 3.90
C SER A 51 12.07 7.07 3.10
N VAL A 52 11.54 7.89 2.20
CA VAL A 52 10.53 7.44 1.22
C VAL A 52 11.23 6.68 0.10
N PRO A 53 10.80 5.45 -0.24
CA PRO A 53 11.41 4.67 -1.31
C PRO A 53 11.09 5.23 -2.71
N GLY A 54 11.97 4.97 -3.66
CA GLY A 54 11.84 5.42 -5.05
C GLY A 54 12.23 6.88 -5.28
N ASN A 55 11.89 7.39 -6.47
CA ASN A 55 12.11 8.79 -6.84
C ASN A 55 10.82 9.42 -7.41
N SER A 56 10.90 10.70 -7.80
CA SER A 56 9.75 11.49 -8.28
C SER A 56 9.10 10.99 -9.59
N ASP A 57 9.75 10.07 -10.31
CA ASP A 57 9.22 9.46 -11.52
C ASP A 57 8.65 8.06 -11.29
N GLN A 58 8.64 7.58 -10.04
CA GLN A 58 8.21 6.23 -9.70
C GLN A 58 6.95 6.25 -8.84
N PHE A 59 6.03 5.35 -9.15
CA PHE A 59 4.87 5.02 -8.32
C PHE A 59 4.81 3.52 -8.12
N GLY A 60 4.78 3.03 -6.89
CA GLY A 60 4.82 1.60 -6.63
C GLY A 60 4.69 1.21 -5.17
N VAL A 61 4.79 -0.10 -4.96
CA VAL A 61 4.84 -0.75 -3.65
C VAL A 61 6.27 -1.29 -3.46
N TYR A 62 6.84 -1.01 -2.30
CA TYR A 62 8.21 -1.39 -1.94
C TYR A 62 8.17 -2.20 -0.64
N PHE A 63 8.93 -3.28 -0.60
CA PHE A 63 9.00 -4.20 0.53
C PHE A 63 10.35 -4.06 1.26
N ASP A 64 10.39 -4.47 2.52
CA ASP A 64 11.58 -4.34 3.40
C ASP A 64 12.74 -5.27 3.01
N ASP A 65 12.45 -6.34 2.27
CA ASP A 65 13.41 -7.25 1.66
C ASP A 65 14.06 -6.72 0.36
N GLY A 66 13.66 -5.53 -0.10
CA GLY A 66 14.13 -4.90 -1.33
C GLY A 66 13.33 -5.26 -2.59
N SER A 67 12.33 -6.15 -2.49
CA SER A 67 11.40 -6.43 -3.58
C SER A 67 10.52 -5.21 -3.87
N SER A 68 10.01 -5.09 -5.10
CA SER A 68 9.08 -4.01 -5.46
C SER A 68 8.22 -4.30 -6.70
N PHE A 69 7.07 -3.64 -6.76
CA PHE A 69 6.25 -3.49 -7.97
C PHE A 69 6.02 -2.00 -8.23
N LEU A 70 6.58 -1.47 -9.31
CA LEU A 70 6.51 -0.04 -9.60
C LEU A 70 6.31 0.26 -11.08
N TYR A 71 5.74 1.43 -11.35
CA TYR A 71 5.74 2.08 -12.64
C TYR A 71 6.79 3.19 -12.65
N ASP A 72 7.72 3.14 -13.60
CA ASP A 72 8.71 4.18 -13.87
C ASP A 72 8.25 5.02 -15.07
N ARG A 73 7.85 6.27 -14.79
CA ARG A 73 7.33 7.20 -15.80
C ARG A 73 8.39 7.64 -16.79
N SER A 74 9.65 7.78 -16.35
CA SER A 74 10.75 8.22 -17.22
C SER A 74 11.05 7.18 -18.31
N LYS A 75 10.94 5.91 -17.95
CA LYS A 75 11.16 4.76 -18.85
C LYS A 75 9.87 4.25 -19.50
N LYS A 76 8.71 4.70 -19.02
CA LYS A 76 7.37 4.22 -19.40
C LYS A 76 7.23 2.71 -19.23
N SER A 77 7.73 2.18 -18.12
CA SER A 77 7.81 0.73 -17.88
C SER A 77 7.27 0.33 -16.51
N PHE A 78 6.55 -0.79 -16.44
CA PHE A 78 6.32 -1.50 -15.17
C PHE A 78 7.51 -2.39 -14.85
N VAL A 79 7.99 -2.34 -13.61
CA VAL A 79 9.16 -3.09 -13.13
C VAL A 79 8.75 -3.90 -11.91
N ILE A 80 9.10 -5.18 -11.94
CA ILE A 80 9.04 -6.10 -10.81
C ILE A 80 10.48 -6.42 -10.41
N VAL A 81 10.81 -6.20 -9.14
CA VAL A 81 12.08 -6.61 -8.54
C VAL A 81 11.76 -7.69 -7.51
N GLY A 82 12.38 -8.86 -7.66
CA GLY A 82 12.10 -10.06 -6.87
C GLY A 82 11.67 -11.23 -7.76
N ASP A 83 11.35 -12.36 -7.13
CA ASP A 83 10.80 -13.53 -7.81
C ASP A 83 9.32 -13.31 -8.15
N LEU A 84 8.91 -13.75 -9.34
CA LEU A 84 7.53 -13.62 -9.83
C LEU A 84 6.93 -15.00 -10.11
N GLU A 85 5.91 -15.37 -9.36
CA GLU A 85 5.10 -16.56 -9.63
C GLU A 85 3.79 -16.16 -10.33
N VAL A 86 3.48 -16.83 -11.46
CA VAL A 86 2.26 -16.58 -12.23
C VAL A 86 1.50 -17.89 -12.40
N SER A 87 0.35 -18.00 -11.73
CA SER A 87 -0.64 -19.04 -12.00
C SER A 87 -1.60 -18.55 -13.09
N GLY A 88 -1.27 -18.79 -14.36
CA GLY A 88 -2.08 -18.34 -15.50
C GLY A 88 -1.25 -18.08 -16.75
N GLU A 89 -1.77 -17.22 -17.63
CA GLU A 89 -1.12 -16.85 -18.89
C GLU A 89 -0.67 -15.39 -18.85
N ILE A 90 0.57 -15.13 -19.27
CA ILE A 90 1.04 -13.79 -19.59
C ILE A 90 0.78 -13.57 -21.09
N LYS A 91 -0.09 -12.61 -21.40
CA LYS A 91 -0.39 -12.22 -22.79
C LYS A 91 0.28 -10.90 -23.09
N GLN A 92 1.10 -10.88 -24.14
CA GLN A 92 1.57 -9.63 -24.72
C GLN A 92 0.40 -9.01 -25.50
N GLY A 93 0.04 -7.77 -25.18
CA GLY A 93 -0.86 -7.00 -26.03
C GLY A 93 -0.16 -6.66 -27.36
N ASP A 94 -0.94 -6.51 -28.43
CA ASP A 94 -0.38 -6.12 -29.73
C ASP A 94 0.47 -4.85 -29.58
N SER A 95 1.74 -4.92 -29.99
CA SER A 95 2.58 -3.73 -30.14
C SER A 95 1.91 -2.84 -31.19
N SER A 96 1.35 -1.72 -30.73
CA SER A 96 0.76 -0.69 -31.60
C SER A 96 1.83 0.20 -32.19
#